data_AF-A0A9P9AJ43-F1
#
_entry.id   AF-A0A9P9AJ43-F1
#
_cell.length_a   1.000
_cell.length_b   1.000
_cell.length_c   1.000
_cell.angle_alpha   90.00
_cell.angle_beta   90.00
_cell.angle_gamma   90.00
#
_symmetry.space_group_name_H-M   'P 1'
#
loop_
_entity.id
_entity.type
_entity.pdbx_description
1 polymer ?
#
loop_
_entity_poly.entity_id
_entity_poly.type
_entity_poly.pdbx_seq_one_letter_code
_entity_poly.pdbx_strand_id
1 'polypeptide(L)'
;MHLRSLSRPLTLCLSLASVVTSVPQSTNVESTYFGVNGDAHAKNSKKLQAKGYRVVSLSTYGSPSDLKYAAVWRKTDGPAFETINGADEDTYTKWLQKWRADGYVSTHVSANGPKEKAVYSGVMEKLDIRWEQICDLEWPWAFENATQGVPMVIKGVKRYGTPDNLRYCILGHENIGNQQTTIFYDTVVGYDYNRLLTSETKKRFWRPDRLFFSDDHFVAPSFVDTDVGKWDAKGDLTRDKLAAEIKKQSAKGLRPVDIQGGGNSTNERYMALFAEKYVPTSRKWSTKGSFTGFADNKGAVSTLDEAMRSWMDKNGVRQAQVAFAVNGTVIGERSFTWAEPNRAVVKPDDVFLLASVSKMFLYAAVRRIVDMGLIQYNTTVYPLLNLKPSDERSNDITVQHLLDHTAGYDRGVSVDPTFLFRQIALDLNNGTAPATKRDIIDWMIRRPLDWAPGDSYAYSNYGPMLLSYVLEKLTGQDYLKFLKKHVLNGLNVPLYATDMNKHLNDRIVQESKFTGFDPVHPLSEDAIPMPTGGDGAIKEECVGTFSLSASASTLARFIGHNAAWGVGPHTPSSRDGSLPGARTYVESSGDGVDWALVLNTREYVGDNFNDLIYGTLPGIVYGYPVAKK
;
A
#
# COMPACT_ATOMS: atom_id res chain seq x y z
N MET A 1 -29.74 28.19 -56.96
CA MET A 1 -29.99 27.07 -57.89
C MET A 1 -29.57 25.79 -57.19
N HIS A 2 -30.57 24.99 -56.80
CA HIS A 2 -30.55 23.56 -56.48
C HIS A 2 -29.54 22.91 -55.50
N LEU A 3 -30.16 22.46 -54.40
CA LEU A 3 -30.30 21.06 -53.94
C LEU A 3 -29.47 20.57 -52.74
N ARG A 4 -30.26 20.08 -51.77
CA ARG A 4 -29.95 19.45 -50.49
C ARG A 4 -29.26 18.09 -50.69
N SER A 5 -28.41 17.69 -49.74
CA SER A 5 -28.57 16.36 -49.13
C SER A 5 -27.99 16.34 -47.71
N LEU A 6 -28.81 15.86 -46.77
CA LEU A 6 -28.47 15.56 -45.39
C LEU A 6 -27.62 14.30 -45.34
N SER A 7 -26.52 14.32 -44.58
CA SER A 7 -25.97 13.10 -43.97
C SER A 7 -25.62 13.38 -42.51
N ARG A 8 -26.34 12.70 -41.62
CA ARG A 8 -26.05 12.62 -40.19
C ARG A 8 -24.76 11.80 -40.00
N PRO A 9 -23.85 12.15 -39.07
CA PRO A 9 -22.94 11.15 -38.52
C PRO A 9 -23.73 10.29 -37.53
N LEU A 10 -23.81 8.98 -37.80
CA LEU A 10 -24.17 7.99 -36.81
C LEU A 10 -23.09 8.00 -35.71
N THR A 11 -23.44 8.49 -34.53
CA THR A 11 -22.64 8.29 -33.32
C THR A 11 -22.74 6.82 -32.95
N LEU A 12 -21.74 6.04 -33.33
CA LEU A 12 -21.61 4.64 -32.91
C LEU A 12 -21.10 4.64 -31.46
N CYS A 13 -22.02 4.53 -30.50
CA CYS A 13 -21.68 4.21 -29.11
C CYS A 13 -21.07 2.79 -29.07
N LEU A 14 -19.75 2.68 -29.15
CA LEU A 14 -19.03 1.48 -28.75
C LEU A 14 -18.98 1.46 -27.22
N SER A 15 -19.96 0.81 -26.61
CA SER A 15 -19.81 0.27 -25.26
C SER A 15 -18.74 -0.82 -25.31
N LEU A 16 -17.53 -0.53 -24.81
CA LEU A 16 -16.56 -1.56 -24.43
C LEU A 16 -17.10 -2.26 -23.18
N ALA A 17 -18.11 -3.11 -23.38
CA ALA A 17 -18.47 -4.14 -22.41
C ALA A 17 -17.39 -5.21 -22.52
N SER A 18 -16.47 -5.22 -21.55
CA SER A 18 -15.54 -6.32 -21.34
C SER A 18 -16.37 -7.60 -21.22
N VAL A 19 -16.33 -8.44 -22.25
CA VAL A 19 -16.91 -9.77 -22.18
C VAL A 19 -16.01 -10.58 -21.24
N VAL A 20 -16.30 -10.52 -19.94
CA VAL A 20 -15.79 -11.49 -18.98
C VAL A 20 -16.56 -12.78 -19.27
N THR A 21 -16.08 -13.56 -20.23
CA THR A 21 -16.47 -14.96 -20.33
C THR A 21 -16.02 -15.61 -19.03
N SER A 22 -16.96 -15.93 -18.14
CA SER A 22 -16.71 -16.83 -17.03
C SER A 22 -16.27 -18.16 -17.61
N VAL A 23 -14.95 -18.39 -17.64
CA VAL A 23 -14.39 -19.68 -18.02
C VAL A 23 -14.94 -20.70 -17.01
N PRO A 24 -15.66 -21.75 -17.45
CA PRO A 24 -16.10 -22.79 -16.54
C PRO A 24 -14.87 -23.35 -15.84
N GLN A 25 -14.95 -23.50 -14.52
CA GLN A 25 -13.88 -24.01 -13.67
C GLN A 25 -13.54 -25.44 -14.11
N SER A 26 -12.65 -25.56 -15.11
CA SER A 26 -12.21 -26.83 -15.65
C SER A 26 -11.62 -27.64 -14.50
N THR A 27 -11.90 -28.93 -14.48
CA THR A 27 -11.36 -29.87 -13.48
C THR A 27 -9.86 -29.64 -13.30
N ASN A 28 -9.48 -29.05 -12.15
CA ASN A 28 -8.11 -28.63 -11.84
C ASN A 28 -7.22 -29.87 -11.68
N VAL A 29 -6.71 -30.42 -12.78
CA VAL A 29 -5.70 -31.50 -12.74
C VAL A 29 -4.33 -30.85 -12.78
N GLU A 30 -3.60 -30.98 -11.69
CA GLU A 30 -2.21 -30.53 -11.56
C GLU A 30 -1.23 -31.69 -11.74
N SER A 31 -0.01 -31.37 -12.17
CA SER A 31 1.09 -32.32 -12.25
C SER A 31 2.34 -31.64 -11.71
N THR A 32 2.91 -32.23 -10.67
CA THR A 32 4.06 -31.68 -9.96
C THR A 32 5.16 -32.72 -9.91
N TYR A 33 6.39 -32.30 -10.16
CA TYR A 33 7.59 -33.11 -9.97
C TYR A 33 8.76 -32.25 -9.49
N PHE A 34 9.70 -32.87 -8.81
CA PHE A 34 10.86 -32.22 -8.20
C PHE A 34 12.00 -33.23 -8.05
N GLY A 35 13.25 -32.75 -8.00
CA GLY A 35 14.41 -33.62 -7.84
C GLY A 35 14.79 -34.42 -9.09
N VAL A 36 14.27 -34.04 -10.26
CA VAL A 36 14.52 -34.74 -11.52
C VAL A 36 15.62 -34.05 -12.32
N ASN A 37 16.39 -34.82 -13.10
CA ASN A 37 17.42 -34.28 -13.99
C ASN A 37 16.83 -33.66 -15.27
N GLY A 38 17.68 -33.04 -16.09
CA GLY A 38 17.29 -32.38 -17.34
C GLY A 38 16.53 -33.28 -18.33
N ASP A 39 16.97 -34.52 -18.54
CA ASP A 39 16.33 -35.46 -19.46
C ASP A 39 14.90 -35.82 -19.02
N ALA A 40 14.74 -36.11 -17.73
CA ALA A 40 13.44 -36.40 -17.14
C ALA A 40 12.52 -35.17 -17.20
N HIS A 41 13.05 -33.97 -16.93
CA HIS A 41 12.31 -32.72 -17.09
C HIS A 41 11.84 -32.51 -18.53
N ALA A 42 12.72 -32.64 -19.53
CA ALA A 42 12.37 -32.48 -20.94
C ALA A 42 11.29 -33.47 -21.39
N LYS A 43 11.40 -34.75 -20.99
CA LYS A 43 10.38 -35.79 -21.26
C LYS A 43 9.04 -35.46 -20.61
N ASN A 44 9.05 -35.03 -19.35
CA ASN A 44 7.84 -34.65 -18.62
C ASN A 44 7.19 -33.40 -19.22
N SER A 45 7.98 -32.37 -19.53
CA SER A 45 7.53 -31.12 -20.15
C SER A 45 6.80 -31.38 -21.48
N LYS A 46 7.43 -32.11 -22.41
CA LYS A 46 6.81 -32.47 -23.71
C LYS A 46 5.50 -33.25 -23.54
N LYS A 47 5.47 -34.20 -22.60
CA LYS A 47 4.27 -35.00 -22.29
C LYS A 47 3.13 -34.14 -21.73
N LEU A 48 3.44 -33.20 -20.86
CA LEU A 48 2.46 -32.33 -20.20
C LEU A 48 1.94 -31.26 -21.18
N GLN A 49 2.83 -30.64 -21.96
CA GLN A 49 2.48 -29.72 -23.05
C GLN A 49 1.50 -30.37 -24.04
N ALA A 50 1.80 -31.59 -24.51
CA ALA A 50 0.92 -32.34 -25.43
C ALA A 50 -0.47 -32.65 -24.83
N LYS A 51 -0.63 -32.58 -23.51
CA LYS A 51 -1.89 -32.78 -22.80
C LYS A 51 -2.60 -31.48 -22.44
N GLY A 52 -2.09 -30.33 -22.90
CA GLY A 52 -2.64 -29.00 -22.60
C GLY A 52 -2.31 -28.49 -21.20
N TYR A 53 -1.24 -28.99 -20.58
CA TYR A 53 -0.73 -28.42 -19.33
C TYR A 53 0.22 -27.27 -19.61
N ARG A 54 0.21 -26.30 -18.70
CA ARG A 54 1.06 -25.11 -18.72
C ARG A 54 1.89 -25.04 -17.45
N VAL A 55 3.07 -24.42 -17.55
CA VAL A 55 3.96 -24.17 -16.41
C VAL A 55 3.32 -23.12 -15.49
N VAL A 56 3.29 -23.41 -14.19
CA VAL A 56 2.85 -22.47 -13.13
C VAL A 56 4.03 -21.98 -12.29
N SER A 57 5.00 -22.86 -12.11
CA SER A 57 6.26 -22.62 -11.42
C SER A 57 7.34 -23.49 -12.06
N LEU A 58 8.51 -22.89 -12.28
CA LEU A 58 9.71 -23.52 -12.80
C LEU A 58 10.88 -23.12 -11.92
N SER A 59 11.63 -24.11 -11.45
CA SER A 59 12.81 -23.93 -10.64
C SER A 59 13.91 -24.86 -11.10
N THR A 60 15.08 -24.31 -11.36
CA THR A 60 16.32 -25.08 -11.53
C THR A 60 17.27 -24.79 -10.38
N TYR A 61 18.04 -25.82 -10.01
CA TYR A 61 18.96 -25.81 -8.88
C TYR A 61 20.04 -26.88 -9.03
N GLY A 62 21.13 -26.73 -8.30
CA GLY A 62 22.32 -27.56 -8.43
C GLY A 62 23.36 -26.99 -9.41
N SER A 63 24.37 -27.80 -9.71
CA SER A 63 25.47 -27.40 -10.61
C SER A 63 25.10 -27.62 -12.08
N PRO A 64 25.76 -26.97 -13.05
CA PRO A 64 25.56 -27.25 -14.48
C PRO A 64 25.70 -28.75 -14.84
N SER A 65 26.56 -29.50 -14.14
CA SER A 65 26.75 -30.94 -14.33
C SER A 65 25.75 -31.84 -13.60
N ASP A 66 25.01 -31.31 -12.62
CA ASP A 66 23.98 -32.02 -11.84
C ASP A 66 22.75 -31.10 -11.68
N LEU A 67 22.26 -30.62 -12.82
CA LEU A 67 21.14 -29.67 -12.84
C LEU A 67 19.84 -30.42 -12.58
N LYS A 68 19.12 -29.98 -11.55
CA LYS A 68 17.84 -30.53 -11.13
C LYS A 68 16.71 -29.55 -11.38
N TYR A 69 15.51 -30.11 -11.51
CA TYR A 69 14.28 -29.36 -11.79
C TYR A 69 13.21 -29.65 -10.76
N ALA A 70 12.51 -28.60 -10.35
CA ALA A 70 11.20 -28.66 -9.72
C ALA A 70 10.21 -27.82 -10.54
N ALA A 71 9.03 -28.38 -10.81
CA ALA A 71 8.03 -27.69 -11.60
C ALA A 71 6.61 -28.07 -11.18
N VAL A 72 5.73 -27.08 -11.25
CA VAL A 72 4.29 -27.22 -11.07
C VAL A 72 3.63 -26.94 -12.41
N TRP A 73 2.76 -27.86 -12.84
CA TRP A 73 2.01 -27.75 -14.08
C TRP A 73 0.52 -27.83 -13.82
N ARG A 74 -0.25 -27.07 -14.61
CA ARG A 74 -1.71 -27.03 -14.53
C ARG A 74 -2.31 -27.16 -15.91
N LYS A 75 -3.33 -28.01 -16.03
CA LYS A 75 -4.16 -28.04 -17.22
C LYS A 75 -5.09 -26.82 -17.24
N THR A 76 -4.85 -25.90 -18.15
CA THR A 76 -5.62 -24.67 -18.32
C THR A 76 -5.39 -24.12 -19.72
N ASP A 77 -6.40 -23.42 -20.25
CA ASP A 77 -6.23 -22.65 -21.47
C ASP A 77 -5.31 -21.44 -21.23
N GLY A 78 -4.71 -20.92 -22.30
CA GLY A 78 -3.81 -19.78 -22.25
C GLY A 78 -3.12 -19.55 -23.59
N PRO A 79 -2.31 -18.48 -23.70
CA PRO A 79 -1.63 -18.11 -24.95
C PRO A 79 -0.62 -19.18 -25.40
N ALA A 80 -0.11 -19.09 -26.63
CA ALA A 80 1.02 -19.94 -27.03
C ALA A 80 2.22 -19.73 -26.09
N PHE A 81 2.98 -20.78 -25.82
CA PHE A 81 4.16 -20.70 -24.96
C PHE A 81 5.29 -21.62 -25.40
N GLU A 82 6.50 -21.27 -25.00
CA GLU A 82 7.75 -21.90 -25.40
C GLU A 82 8.65 -22.06 -24.19
N THR A 83 9.49 -23.11 -24.18
CA THR A 83 10.34 -23.45 -23.04
C THR A 83 11.78 -23.71 -23.48
N ILE A 84 12.74 -23.34 -22.63
CA ILE A 84 14.15 -23.70 -22.77
C ILE A 84 14.67 -24.26 -21.45
N ASN A 85 15.53 -25.28 -21.52
CA ASN A 85 15.97 -26.04 -20.36
C ASN A 85 17.49 -26.17 -20.36
N GLY A 86 18.15 -25.69 -19.30
CA GLY A 86 19.58 -25.91 -19.03
C GLY A 86 20.52 -25.43 -20.14
N ALA A 87 20.18 -24.35 -20.83
CA ALA A 87 20.97 -23.79 -21.92
C ALA A 87 22.14 -22.95 -21.38
N ASP A 88 23.28 -22.95 -22.09
CA ASP A 88 24.32 -21.97 -21.85
C ASP A 88 23.85 -20.55 -22.19
N GLU A 89 24.63 -19.55 -21.78
CA GLU A 89 24.29 -18.13 -21.93
C GLU A 89 24.03 -17.71 -23.39
N ASP A 90 24.87 -18.15 -24.33
CA ASP A 90 24.73 -17.80 -25.75
C ASP A 90 23.45 -18.38 -26.34
N THR A 91 23.18 -19.66 -26.07
CA THR A 91 21.98 -20.35 -26.52
C THR A 91 20.72 -19.73 -25.91
N TYR A 92 20.75 -19.43 -24.61
CA TYR A 92 19.62 -18.80 -23.92
C TYR A 92 19.35 -17.38 -24.43
N THR A 93 20.40 -16.58 -24.63
CA THR A 93 20.29 -15.21 -25.13
C THR A 93 19.69 -15.17 -26.53
N LYS A 94 20.15 -16.03 -27.44
CA LYS A 94 19.58 -16.17 -28.79
C LYS A 94 18.12 -16.59 -28.75
N TRP A 95 17.76 -17.54 -27.89
CA TRP A 95 16.38 -17.98 -27.69
C TRP A 95 15.48 -16.85 -27.16
N LEU A 96 15.95 -16.12 -26.13
CA LEU A 96 15.22 -15.01 -25.53
C LEU A 96 14.97 -13.88 -26.54
N GLN A 97 16.00 -13.49 -27.30
CA GLN A 97 15.91 -12.45 -28.33
C GLN A 97 14.96 -12.85 -29.46
N LYS A 98 15.03 -14.10 -29.93
CA LYS A 98 14.10 -14.63 -30.94
C LYS A 98 12.66 -14.49 -30.49
N TRP A 99 12.32 -15.04 -29.32
CA TRP A 99 10.93 -15.03 -28.85
C TRP A 99 10.45 -13.63 -28.47
N ARG A 100 11.35 -12.77 -27.98
CA ARG A 100 11.04 -11.34 -27.78
C ARG A 100 10.68 -10.67 -29.12
N ALA A 101 11.42 -10.93 -30.20
CA ALA A 101 11.11 -10.41 -31.53
C ALA A 101 9.79 -10.96 -32.10
N ASP A 102 9.43 -12.20 -31.76
CA ASP A 102 8.16 -12.84 -32.13
C ASP A 102 6.96 -12.37 -31.26
N GLY A 103 7.17 -11.40 -30.36
CA GLY A 103 6.13 -10.83 -29.49
C GLY A 103 5.77 -11.70 -28.29
N TYR A 104 6.66 -12.59 -27.85
CA TYR A 104 6.49 -13.33 -26.61
C TYR A 104 7.12 -12.58 -25.42
N VAL A 105 6.59 -12.88 -24.25
CA VAL A 105 6.91 -12.29 -22.96
C VAL A 105 7.55 -13.36 -22.08
N SER A 106 8.69 -13.05 -21.44
CA SER A 106 9.26 -13.97 -20.46
C SER A 106 8.36 -14.04 -19.23
N THR A 107 7.95 -15.23 -18.82
CA THR A 107 7.09 -15.44 -17.65
C THR A 107 7.79 -16.18 -16.52
N HIS A 108 8.86 -16.90 -16.84
CA HIS A 108 9.68 -17.62 -15.87
C HIS A 108 11.14 -17.59 -16.32
N VAL A 109 12.04 -17.38 -15.36
CA VAL A 109 13.48 -17.47 -15.57
C VAL A 109 14.12 -18.21 -14.41
N SER A 110 15.09 -19.05 -14.72
CA SER A 110 15.97 -19.67 -13.75
C SER A 110 17.41 -19.68 -14.25
N ALA A 111 18.39 -19.50 -13.36
CA ALA A 111 19.82 -19.45 -13.67
C ALA A 111 20.61 -20.11 -12.54
N ASN A 112 21.61 -20.94 -12.87
CA ASN A 112 22.41 -21.69 -11.90
C ASN A 112 23.87 -21.85 -12.34
N GLY A 113 24.74 -22.09 -11.36
CA GLY A 113 26.17 -22.32 -11.57
C GLY A 113 27.03 -21.05 -11.53
N PRO A 114 28.36 -21.20 -11.66
CA PRO A 114 29.30 -20.08 -11.77
C PRO A 114 28.99 -19.21 -12.98
N LYS A 115 29.26 -17.90 -12.92
CA LYS A 115 29.00 -16.95 -14.00
C LYS A 115 29.47 -17.46 -15.37
N GLU A 116 30.69 -17.96 -15.45
CA GLU A 116 31.36 -18.35 -16.70
C GLU A 116 30.80 -19.65 -17.30
N LYS A 117 29.99 -20.40 -16.54
CA LYS A 117 29.36 -21.67 -16.94
C LYS A 117 27.89 -21.71 -16.54
N ALA A 118 27.26 -20.54 -16.45
CA ALA A 118 25.89 -20.44 -16.00
C ALA A 118 24.97 -21.15 -17.00
N VAL A 119 23.97 -21.86 -16.45
CA VAL A 119 22.93 -22.51 -17.24
C VAL A 119 21.58 -21.91 -16.91
N TYR A 120 20.76 -21.73 -17.93
CA TYR A 120 19.52 -20.99 -17.88
C TYR A 120 18.35 -21.85 -18.34
N SER A 121 17.22 -21.67 -17.67
CA SER A 121 15.93 -22.24 -18.09
C SER A 121 14.87 -21.14 -18.08
N GLY A 122 13.86 -21.26 -18.93
CA GLY A 122 12.85 -20.21 -19.01
C GLY A 122 11.59 -20.62 -19.76
N VAL A 123 10.58 -19.78 -19.61
CA VAL A 123 9.28 -19.90 -20.28
C VAL A 123 8.93 -18.55 -20.90
N MET A 124 8.55 -18.57 -22.17
CA MET A 124 8.05 -17.41 -22.92
C MET A 124 6.58 -17.66 -23.27
N GLU A 125 5.72 -16.65 -23.10
CA GLU A 125 4.28 -16.74 -23.43
C GLU A 125 3.85 -15.56 -24.31
N LYS A 126 2.91 -15.78 -25.23
CA LYS A 126 2.40 -14.71 -26.11
C LYS A 126 1.38 -13.83 -25.38
N LEU A 127 1.88 -12.83 -24.65
CA LEU A 127 1.12 -11.90 -23.82
C LEU A 127 1.25 -10.47 -24.34
N ASP A 128 0.28 -9.62 -24.02
CA ASP A 128 0.30 -8.18 -24.32
C ASP A 128 0.60 -7.39 -23.04
N ILE A 129 1.87 -7.39 -22.64
CA ILE A 129 2.37 -6.66 -21.47
C ILE A 129 3.83 -6.28 -21.68
N ARG A 130 4.20 -5.07 -21.27
CA ARG A 130 5.61 -4.67 -21.23
C ARG A 130 6.32 -5.48 -20.14
N TRP A 131 7.53 -5.92 -20.44
CA TRP A 131 8.33 -6.74 -19.52
C TRP A 131 9.81 -6.47 -19.71
N GLU A 132 10.60 -6.79 -18.69
CA GLU A 132 12.04 -6.76 -18.78
C GLU A 132 12.66 -7.93 -18.02
N GLN A 133 13.73 -8.49 -18.57
CA GLN A 133 14.53 -9.53 -17.93
C GLN A 133 15.99 -9.20 -18.07
N ILE A 134 16.69 -9.10 -16.95
CA ILE A 134 18.12 -8.76 -16.93
C ILE A 134 18.84 -9.78 -16.05
N CYS A 135 19.79 -10.48 -16.65
CA CYS A 135 20.71 -11.38 -15.97
C CYS A 135 22.10 -10.73 -15.85
N ASP A 136 23.00 -11.38 -15.10
CA ASP A 136 24.37 -10.92 -14.82
C ASP A 136 24.44 -9.59 -14.07
N LEU A 137 23.40 -9.30 -13.27
CA LEU A 137 23.40 -8.17 -12.35
C LEU A 137 24.30 -8.49 -11.14
N GLU A 138 25.17 -7.57 -10.75
CA GLU A 138 25.98 -7.70 -9.52
C GLU A 138 25.15 -7.45 -8.25
N TRP A 139 24.12 -6.62 -8.37
CA TRP A 139 23.22 -6.25 -7.29
C TRP A 139 21.77 -6.23 -7.80
N PRO A 140 20.79 -6.68 -7.00
CA PRO A 140 19.40 -6.74 -7.44
C PRO A 140 18.81 -5.35 -7.73
N TRP A 141 19.23 -4.31 -7.00
CA TRP A 141 18.78 -2.93 -7.17
C TRP A 141 19.13 -2.33 -8.55
N ALA A 142 20.10 -2.91 -9.25
CA ALA A 142 20.43 -2.49 -10.62
C ALA A 142 19.27 -2.75 -11.61
N PHE A 143 18.36 -3.67 -11.29
CA PHE A 143 17.16 -3.90 -12.10
C PHE A 143 16.22 -2.68 -12.12
N GLU A 144 16.00 -2.04 -10.97
CA GLU A 144 15.12 -0.87 -10.87
C GLU A 144 15.67 0.32 -11.67
N ASN A 145 16.99 0.50 -11.67
CA ASN A 145 17.65 1.53 -12.49
C ASN A 145 17.45 1.27 -13.99
N ALA A 146 17.51 0.00 -14.41
CA ALA A 146 17.39 -0.38 -15.81
C ALA A 146 15.97 -0.24 -16.37
N THR A 147 14.94 -0.28 -15.51
CA THR A 147 13.54 -0.09 -15.95
C THR A 147 13.14 1.39 -16.05
N GLN A 148 14.07 2.33 -15.76
CA GLN A 148 13.90 3.78 -15.94
C GLN A 148 12.64 4.33 -15.25
N GLY A 149 12.34 3.84 -14.04
CA GLY A 149 11.20 4.30 -13.25
C GLY A 149 9.85 3.72 -13.68
N VAL A 150 9.80 2.80 -14.66
CA VAL A 150 8.59 2.03 -14.96
C VAL A 150 8.32 1.08 -13.79
N PRO A 151 7.17 1.17 -13.11
CA PRO A 151 6.84 0.28 -12.01
C PRO A 151 6.69 -1.16 -12.50
N MET A 152 7.39 -2.09 -11.86
CA MET A 152 7.38 -3.51 -12.25
C MET A 152 6.83 -4.40 -11.12
N VAL A 153 6.04 -5.41 -11.49
CA VAL A 153 5.76 -6.58 -10.66
C VAL A 153 6.79 -7.65 -10.97
N ILE A 154 7.60 -7.99 -9.97
CA ILE A 154 8.64 -9.02 -10.11
C ILE A 154 7.99 -10.40 -10.27
N LYS A 155 8.36 -11.10 -11.34
CA LYS A 155 7.89 -12.44 -11.67
C LYS A 155 8.95 -13.52 -11.46
N GLY A 156 10.22 -13.14 -11.46
CA GLY A 156 11.35 -14.04 -11.28
C GLY A 156 12.53 -13.34 -10.61
N VAL A 157 13.13 -14.00 -9.63
CA VAL A 157 14.45 -13.65 -9.09
C VAL A 157 15.27 -14.94 -9.02
N LYS A 158 16.49 -14.91 -9.55
CA LYS A 158 17.49 -15.93 -9.25
C LYS A 158 18.81 -15.30 -8.90
N ARG A 159 19.37 -15.82 -7.82
CA ARG A 159 20.75 -15.58 -7.37
C ARG A 159 21.58 -16.80 -7.75
N TYR A 160 22.69 -16.57 -8.45
CA TYR A 160 23.60 -17.60 -8.96
C TYR A 160 25.04 -17.08 -8.92
N GLY A 161 26.00 -17.86 -9.43
CA GLY A 161 27.42 -17.54 -9.35
C GLY A 161 28.13 -18.28 -8.20
N THR A 162 29.29 -17.77 -7.82
CA THR A 162 30.08 -18.27 -6.68
C THR A 162 29.97 -17.27 -5.52
N PRO A 163 30.33 -17.66 -4.27
CA PRO A 163 30.29 -16.73 -3.14
C PRO A 163 31.05 -15.41 -3.37
N ASP A 164 32.16 -15.46 -4.11
CA ASP A 164 32.99 -14.28 -4.43
C ASP A 164 32.56 -13.56 -5.72
N ASN A 165 31.65 -14.15 -6.50
CA ASN A 165 31.20 -13.62 -7.79
C ASN A 165 29.69 -13.88 -7.97
N LEU A 166 28.89 -13.37 -7.03
CA LEU A 166 27.44 -13.51 -7.05
C LEU A 166 26.81 -12.70 -8.18
N ARG A 167 25.78 -13.26 -8.80
CA ARG A 167 25.00 -12.63 -9.85
C ARG A 167 23.51 -12.83 -9.65
N TYR A 168 22.73 -11.91 -10.20
CA TYR A 168 21.28 -11.95 -10.17
C TYR A 168 20.73 -11.99 -11.60
N CYS A 169 19.64 -12.73 -11.77
CA CYS A 169 18.75 -12.58 -12.89
C CYS A 169 17.33 -12.25 -12.41
N ILE A 170 16.81 -11.12 -12.85
CA ILE A 170 15.52 -10.58 -12.41
C ILE A 170 14.62 -10.41 -13.62
N LEU A 171 13.37 -10.82 -13.46
CA LEU A 171 12.30 -10.69 -14.44
C LEU A 171 11.16 -9.89 -13.81
N GLY A 172 10.72 -8.84 -14.51
CA GLY A 172 9.58 -8.03 -14.13
C GLY A 172 8.60 -7.83 -15.29
N HIS A 173 7.31 -7.74 -14.95
CA HIS A 173 6.27 -7.26 -15.87
C HIS A 173 5.83 -5.87 -15.42
N GLU A 174 5.42 -5.02 -16.35
CA GLU A 174 4.85 -3.71 -16.01
C GLU A 174 3.69 -3.86 -15.02
N ASN A 175 3.66 -3.01 -14.01
CA ASN A 175 2.65 -3.03 -12.96
C ASN A 175 1.35 -2.33 -13.41
N ILE A 176 0.63 -3.00 -14.31
CA ILE A 176 -0.67 -2.54 -14.77
C ILE A 176 -1.69 -2.66 -13.63
N GLY A 177 -2.43 -1.58 -13.36
CA GLY A 177 -3.45 -1.53 -12.29
C GLY A 177 -2.88 -1.38 -10.87
N ASN A 178 -1.60 -1.04 -10.74
CA ASN A 178 -0.91 -0.76 -9.49
C ASN A 178 -1.14 -1.87 -8.43
N GLN A 179 -0.79 -3.10 -8.82
CA GLN A 179 -0.80 -4.25 -7.94
C GLN A 179 0.12 -3.98 -6.74
N GLN A 180 -0.45 -4.09 -5.54
CA GLN A 180 0.29 -3.98 -4.29
C GLN A 180 1.15 -5.23 -4.10
N THR A 181 2.47 -5.05 -4.22
CA THR A 181 3.47 -6.11 -4.07
C THR A 181 4.70 -5.62 -3.31
N THR A 182 5.38 -6.54 -2.64
CA THR A 182 6.70 -6.35 -2.05
C THR A 182 7.62 -7.48 -2.49
N ILE A 183 8.87 -7.16 -2.83
CA ILE A 183 9.92 -8.13 -3.11
C ILE A 183 11.06 -7.88 -2.13
N PHE A 184 11.57 -8.95 -1.52
CA PHE A 184 12.73 -8.89 -0.64
C PHE A 184 13.89 -9.60 -1.32
N TYR A 185 14.75 -8.85 -1.99
CA TYR A 185 15.93 -9.40 -2.70
C TYR A 185 17.08 -9.82 -1.79
N ASP A 186 16.99 -9.44 -0.52
CA ASP A 186 17.91 -9.61 0.61
C ASP A 186 19.43 -9.48 0.30
N THR A 187 19.93 -8.26 0.53
CA THR A 187 21.35 -7.90 0.52
C THR A 187 21.83 -7.50 1.93
N VAL A 188 21.12 -7.86 3.01
CA VAL A 188 21.34 -7.29 4.36
C VAL A 188 21.63 -8.39 5.40
N VAL A 189 22.56 -8.09 6.31
CA VAL A 189 22.98 -8.96 7.43
C VAL A 189 21.80 -9.18 8.40
N GLY A 190 21.54 -10.42 8.82
CA GLY A 190 20.53 -10.76 9.84
C GLY A 190 19.17 -11.23 9.32
N TYR A 191 19.08 -11.64 8.05
CA TYR A 191 17.83 -12.07 7.42
C TYR A 191 17.28 -13.39 7.99
N ASP A 192 16.05 -13.33 8.52
CA ASP A 192 15.26 -14.48 8.94
C ASP A 192 13.94 -14.51 8.15
N TYR A 193 13.85 -15.44 7.21
CA TYR A 193 12.66 -15.66 6.39
C TYR A 193 11.40 -15.92 7.23
N ASN A 194 11.48 -16.65 8.34
CA ASN A 194 10.31 -16.96 9.15
C ASN A 194 9.79 -15.72 9.87
N ARG A 195 10.69 -14.88 10.37
CA ARG A 195 10.33 -13.58 10.96
C ARG A 195 9.75 -12.64 9.92
N LEU A 196 10.33 -12.58 8.72
CA LEU A 196 9.79 -11.79 7.61
C LEU A 196 8.39 -12.27 7.21
N LEU A 197 8.23 -13.58 6.99
CA LEU A 197 6.93 -14.19 6.68
C LEU A 197 5.90 -13.86 7.75
N THR A 198 6.27 -13.97 9.03
CA THR A 198 5.38 -13.62 10.16
C THR A 198 4.99 -12.15 10.11
N SER A 199 5.96 -11.25 9.89
CA SER A 199 5.72 -9.80 9.87
C SER A 199 4.84 -9.38 8.68
N GLU A 200 5.13 -9.89 7.49
CA GLU A 200 4.40 -9.56 6.26
C GLU A 200 2.97 -10.12 6.28
N THR A 201 2.76 -11.28 6.91
CA THR A 201 1.43 -11.94 6.95
C THR A 201 0.54 -11.43 8.09
N LYS A 202 1.06 -10.55 8.96
CA LYS A 202 0.21 -9.73 9.86
C LYS A 202 -0.65 -8.72 9.09
N LYS A 203 -0.25 -8.32 7.88
CA LYS A 203 -1.07 -7.46 7.02
C LYS A 203 -2.29 -8.23 6.51
N ARG A 204 -3.48 -7.68 6.72
CA ARG A 204 -4.75 -8.31 6.31
C ARG A 204 -4.76 -8.49 4.79
N PHE A 205 -5.09 -9.70 4.32
CA PHE A 205 -5.12 -10.11 2.91
C PHE A 205 -3.76 -10.23 2.19
N TRP A 206 -2.66 -9.99 2.89
CA TRP A 206 -1.32 -10.11 2.35
C TRP A 206 -0.82 -11.55 2.43
N ARG A 207 -0.15 -12.02 1.38
CA ARG A 207 0.41 -13.38 1.32
C ARG A 207 1.63 -13.45 0.43
N PRO A 208 2.52 -14.44 0.61
CA PRO A 208 3.53 -14.74 -0.40
C PRO A 208 2.86 -15.24 -1.70
N ASP A 209 3.44 -14.91 -2.85
CA ASP A 209 3.08 -15.48 -4.15
C ASP A 209 4.23 -16.20 -4.85
N ARG A 210 5.48 -15.84 -4.52
CA ARG A 210 6.69 -16.53 -4.98
C ARG A 210 7.71 -16.63 -3.85
N LEU A 211 8.41 -17.74 -3.77
CA LEU A 211 9.47 -18.01 -2.78
C LEU A 211 10.79 -18.31 -3.48
N PHE A 212 11.32 -17.35 -4.23
CA PHE A 212 12.51 -17.55 -5.05
C PHE A 212 13.67 -18.08 -4.19
N PHE A 213 14.19 -19.25 -4.52
CA PHE A 213 15.19 -19.96 -3.72
C PHE A 213 16.44 -20.23 -4.56
N SER A 214 17.62 -20.02 -3.99
CA SER A 214 18.92 -20.22 -4.65
C SER A 214 19.74 -21.34 -4.02
N ASP A 215 20.85 -21.69 -4.68
CA ASP A 215 21.67 -22.84 -4.30
C ASP A 215 22.43 -22.67 -2.98
N ASP A 216 22.64 -21.42 -2.55
CA ASP A 216 23.15 -21.05 -1.23
C ASP A 216 22.05 -20.97 -0.14
N HIS A 217 20.87 -21.53 -0.44
CA HIS A 217 19.69 -21.59 0.44
C HIS A 217 19.12 -20.24 0.85
N PHE A 218 19.35 -19.25 0.01
CA PHE A 218 18.81 -17.93 0.20
C PHE A 218 17.40 -17.82 -0.39
N VAL A 219 16.53 -17.07 0.30
CA VAL A 219 15.12 -16.88 -0.09
C VAL A 219 14.87 -15.42 -0.43
N ALA A 220 14.39 -15.15 -1.64
CA ALA A 220 13.83 -13.86 -2.03
C ALA A 220 12.31 -13.97 -2.20
N PRO A 221 11.51 -13.77 -1.13
CA PRO A 221 10.07 -13.88 -1.22
C PRO A 221 9.45 -12.63 -1.86
N SER A 222 8.46 -12.89 -2.70
CA SER A 222 7.51 -11.88 -3.17
C SER A 222 6.19 -12.04 -2.41
N PHE A 223 5.58 -10.93 -2.04
CA PHE A 223 4.27 -10.88 -1.43
C PHE A 223 3.32 -9.98 -2.22
N VAL A 224 2.03 -10.26 -2.08
CA VAL A 224 0.95 -9.61 -2.81
C VAL A 224 -0.32 -9.53 -1.96
N ASP A 225 -1.10 -8.47 -2.17
CA ASP A 225 -2.48 -8.35 -1.71
C ASP A 225 -3.46 -8.93 -2.73
N THR A 226 -3.67 -10.24 -2.72
CA THR A 226 -4.67 -10.91 -3.56
C THR A 226 -5.34 -12.06 -2.82
N ASP A 227 -6.64 -12.28 -3.10
CA ASP A 227 -7.40 -13.39 -2.52
C ASP A 227 -7.28 -14.66 -3.35
N VAL A 228 -6.69 -15.70 -2.79
CA VAL A 228 -6.64 -17.06 -3.37
C VAL A 228 -7.37 -18.08 -2.50
N GLY A 229 -8.21 -17.63 -1.57
CA GLY A 229 -8.75 -18.47 -0.50
C GLY A 229 -7.68 -18.81 0.53
N LYS A 230 -7.75 -20.02 1.08
CA LYS A 230 -6.73 -20.51 2.01
C LYS A 230 -5.39 -20.69 1.30
N TRP A 231 -4.30 -20.44 2.00
CA TRP A 231 -2.94 -20.66 1.51
C TRP A 231 -2.01 -21.09 2.66
N ASP A 232 -0.87 -21.69 2.32
CA ASP A 232 0.16 -22.10 3.28
C ASP A 232 1.55 -22.03 2.63
N ALA A 233 2.57 -21.60 3.38
CA ALA A 233 3.96 -21.55 2.93
C ALA A 233 4.82 -22.49 3.77
N LYS A 234 5.75 -23.19 3.13
CA LYS A 234 6.63 -24.18 3.77
C LYS A 234 8.04 -24.01 3.24
N GLY A 235 9.02 -24.13 4.14
CA GLY A 235 10.44 -24.04 3.82
C GLY A 235 11.28 -25.10 4.51
N ASP A 236 12.56 -25.16 4.14
CA ASP A 236 13.55 -26.14 4.64
C ASP A 236 13.04 -27.60 4.56
N LEU A 237 12.43 -27.95 3.43
CA LEU A 237 11.92 -29.31 3.20
C LEU A 237 12.99 -30.17 2.52
N THR A 238 13.19 -31.39 3.02
CA THR A 238 13.82 -32.45 2.22
C THR A 238 12.85 -32.95 1.16
N ARG A 239 13.34 -33.74 0.18
CA ARG A 239 12.51 -34.32 -0.88
C ARG A 239 11.32 -35.11 -0.33
N ASP A 240 11.54 -35.99 0.65
CA ASP A 240 10.49 -36.81 1.24
C ASP A 240 9.50 -35.98 2.05
N LYS A 241 9.98 -34.96 2.77
CA LYS A 241 9.13 -34.02 3.50
C LYS A 241 8.26 -33.21 2.54
N LEU A 242 8.79 -32.76 1.41
CA LEU A 242 8.01 -32.07 0.38
C LEU A 242 6.92 -32.97 -0.18
N ALA A 243 7.24 -34.22 -0.53
CA ALA A 243 6.24 -35.19 -1.01
C ALA A 243 5.11 -35.41 0.02
N ALA A 244 5.48 -35.58 1.30
CA ALA A 244 4.51 -35.75 2.39
C ALA A 244 3.65 -34.49 2.60
N GLU A 245 4.25 -33.31 2.54
CA GLU A 245 3.56 -32.04 2.73
C GLU A 245 2.59 -31.75 1.57
N ILE A 246 2.97 -32.05 0.32
CA ILE A 246 2.06 -31.97 -0.83
C ILE A 246 0.81 -32.83 -0.59
N LYS A 247 0.98 -34.09 -0.18
CA LYS A 247 -0.14 -34.99 0.12
C LYS A 247 -1.02 -34.44 1.24
N LYS A 248 -0.40 -33.93 2.31
CA LYS A 248 -1.09 -33.37 3.49
C LYS A 248 -1.88 -32.10 3.14
N GLN A 249 -1.31 -31.19 2.35
CA GLN A 249 -1.98 -29.95 1.96
C GLN A 249 -3.08 -30.20 0.91
N SER A 250 -2.85 -31.14 0.00
CA SER A 250 -3.88 -31.62 -0.96
C SER A 250 -5.11 -32.17 -0.24
N ALA A 251 -4.93 -32.89 0.86
CA ALA A 251 -6.04 -33.38 1.69
C ALA A 251 -6.87 -32.26 2.34
N LYS A 252 -6.33 -31.04 2.44
CA LYS A 252 -7.04 -29.84 2.91
C LYS A 252 -7.63 -28.99 1.78
N GLY A 253 -7.54 -29.47 0.53
CA GLY A 253 -7.97 -28.73 -0.66
C GLY A 253 -6.98 -27.67 -1.15
N LEU A 254 -5.75 -27.66 -0.62
CA LEU A 254 -4.68 -26.75 -1.06
C LEU A 254 -3.77 -27.42 -2.08
N ARG A 255 -3.27 -26.64 -3.02
CA ARG A 255 -2.52 -27.12 -4.18
C ARG A 255 -1.18 -26.42 -4.28
N PRO A 256 -0.09 -27.09 -4.70
CA PRO A 256 1.18 -26.41 -4.91
C PRO A 256 1.03 -25.35 -6.00
N VAL A 257 1.41 -24.11 -5.72
CA VAL A 257 1.40 -22.99 -6.69
C VAL A 257 2.80 -22.43 -6.98
N ASP A 258 3.76 -22.72 -6.10
CA ASP A 258 5.18 -22.48 -6.33
C ASP A 258 5.99 -23.55 -5.60
N ILE A 259 6.96 -24.16 -6.27
CA ILE A 259 7.94 -25.05 -5.64
C ILE A 259 9.31 -24.63 -6.15
N GLN A 260 10.19 -24.30 -5.22
CA GLN A 260 11.54 -23.88 -5.52
C GLN A 260 12.53 -24.85 -4.85
N GLY A 261 13.48 -25.36 -5.64
CA GLY A 261 14.59 -26.16 -5.13
C GLY A 261 15.86 -25.33 -5.02
N GLY A 262 16.77 -25.76 -4.16
CA GLY A 262 18.06 -25.12 -3.94
C GLY A 262 19.03 -26.13 -3.32
N GLY A 263 20.32 -25.87 -3.50
CA GLY A 263 21.42 -26.66 -2.98
C GLY A 263 22.00 -27.58 -4.03
N ASN A 264 22.85 -28.49 -3.60
CA ASN A 264 23.50 -29.51 -4.42
C ASN A 264 23.01 -30.92 -4.05
N SER A 265 23.65 -31.95 -4.57
CA SER A 265 23.28 -33.36 -4.34
C SER A 265 23.26 -33.78 -2.86
N THR A 266 23.97 -33.08 -1.98
CA THR A 266 24.14 -33.46 -0.56
C THR A 266 23.33 -32.60 0.42
N ASN A 267 22.97 -31.37 0.03
CA ASN A 267 22.24 -30.43 0.89
C ASN A 267 20.93 -29.93 0.27
N GLU A 268 20.43 -30.57 -0.78
CA GLU A 268 19.15 -30.25 -1.46
C GLU A 268 18.01 -29.92 -0.47
N ARG A 269 17.38 -28.75 -0.67
CA ARG A 269 16.21 -28.25 0.06
C ARG A 269 15.15 -27.71 -0.87
N TYR A 270 13.93 -27.63 -0.37
CA TYR A 270 12.79 -27.09 -1.08
C TYR A 270 11.99 -26.09 -0.24
N MET A 271 11.48 -25.10 -0.96
CA MET A 271 10.41 -24.20 -0.53
C MET A 271 9.15 -24.53 -1.33
N ALA A 272 7.98 -24.45 -0.70
CA ALA A 272 6.70 -24.69 -1.35
C ALA A 272 5.63 -23.72 -0.86
N LEU A 273 4.88 -23.15 -1.80
CA LEU A 273 3.68 -22.36 -1.57
C LEU A 273 2.47 -23.17 -2.03
N PHE A 274 1.43 -23.20 -1.20
CA PHE A 274 0.17 -23.85 -1.46
C PHE A 274 -0.98 -22.84 -1.42
N ALA A 275 -1.97 -23.00 -2.30
CA ALA A 275 -3.18 -22.18 -2.30
C ALA A 275 -4.41 -22.98 -2.72
N GLU A 276 -5.59 -22.52 -2.30
CA GLU A 276 -6.88 -23.08 -2.69
C GLU A 276 -7.20 -22.76 -4.17
N LYS A 277 -6.76 -21.59 -4.64
CA LYS A 277 -6.92 -21.12 -6.03
C LYS A 277 -5.57 -20.74 -6.64
N TYR A 278 -5.37 -21.11 -7.91
CA TYR A 278 -4.23 -20.64 -8.71
C TYR A 278 -4.45 -19.22 -9.26
N VAL A 279 -5.70 -18.88 -9.57
CA VAL A 279 -6.07 -17.55 -10.09
C VAL A 279 -6.70 -16.77 -8.94
N PRO A 280 -6.18 -15.58 -8.62
CA PRO A 280 -6.81 -14.70 -7.65
C PRO A 280 -8.27 -14.41 -7.95
N THR A 281 -9.10 -14.30 -6.91
CA THR A 281 -10.48 -13.84 -7.03
C THR A 281 -10.49 -12.42 -7.60
N SER A 282 -11.25 -12.19 -8.67
CA SER A 282 -11.40 -10.86 -9.26
C SER A 282 -12.11 -9.89 -8.31
N ARG A 283 -11.71 -8.62 -8.35
CA ARG A 283 -12.37 -7.53 -7.65
C ARG A 283 -13.76 -7.27 -8.25
N LYS A 284 -14.67 -6.76 -7.43
CA LYS A 284 -16.02 -6.35 -7.81
C LYS A 284 -16.21 -4.87 -7.51
N TRP A 285 -16.85 -4.16 -8.44
CA TRP A 285 -17.23 -2.76 -8.27
C TRP A 285 -18.56 -2.67 -7.52
N SER A 286 -18.63 -1.81 -6.51
CA SER A 286 -19.84 -1.49 -5.77
C SER A 286 -19.88 -0.03 -5.35
N THR A 287 -21.07 0.55 -5.37
CA THR A 287 -21.31 1.93 -4.92
C THR A 287 -22.48 2.02 -3.95
N LYS A 288 -22.40 2.95 -2.99
CA LYS A 288 -23.45 3.30 -2.02
C LYS A 288 -23.52 4.81 -1.84
N GLY A 289 -24.58 5.31 -1.21
CA GLY A 289 -24.84 6.74 -1.00
C GLY A 289 -25.81 7.34 -2.02
N SER A 290 -26.19 8.60 -1.79
CA SER A 290 -27.24 9.31 -2.54
C SER A 290 -26.88 10.78 -2.77
N PHE A 291 -27.44 11.35 -3.84
CA PHE A 291 -27.32 12.77 -4.20
C PHE A 291 -28.71 13.38 -4.20
N THR A 292 -28.87 14.51 -3.54
CA THR A 292 -30.17 15.17 -3.33
C THR A 292 -30.16 16.65 -3.63
N GLY A 293 -29.01 17.34 -3.52
CA GLY A 293 -28.95 18.80 -3.61
C GLY A 293 -28.42 19.38 -4.92
N PHE A 294 -28.12 18.57 -5.93
CA PHE A 294 -27.74 19.07 -7.26
C PHE A 294 -28.97 19.23 -8.16
N ALA A 295 -28.94 20.21 -9.07
CA ALA A 295 -30.00 20.43 -10.05
C ALA A 295 -30.20 19.21 -10.97
N ASP A 296 -29.10 18.54 -11.32
CA ASP A 296 -29.10 17.23 -11.98
C ASP A 296 -28.32 16.20 -11.15
N ASN A 297 -28.99 15.64 -10.14
CA ASN A 297 -28.41 14.60 -9.30
C ASN A 297 -27.99 13.35 -10.10
N LYS A 298 -28.70 13.00 -11.18
CA LYS A 298 -28.39 11.79 -11.96
C LYS A 298 -27.10 11.97 -12.76
N GLY A 299 -26.95 13.13 -13.41
CA GLY A 299 -25.72 13.48 -14.12
C GLY A 299 -24.52 13.55 -13.18
N ALA A 300 -24.66 14.23 -12.04
CA ALA A 300 -23.58 14.33 -11.05
C ALA A 300 -23.10 12.96 -10.55
N VAL A 301 -24.04 12.04 -10.26
CA VAL A 301 -23.71 10.67 -9.84
C VAL A 301 -23.02 9.88 -10.96
N SER A 302 -23.50 9.96 -12.20
CA SER A 302 -22.89 9.23 -13.33
C SER A 302 -21.44 9.66 -13.54
N THR A 303 -21.20 10.97 -13.58
CA THR A 303 -19.87 11.56 -13.78
C THR A 303 -18.92 11.18 -12.65
N LEU A 304 -19.39 11.21 -11.39
CA LEU A 304 -18.57 10.80 -10.25
C LEU A 304 -18.25 9.30 -10.27
N ASP A 305 -19.25 8.45 -10.53
CA ASP A 305 -19.08 6.99 -10.55
C ASP A 305 -18.10 6.55 -11.66
N GLU A 306 -18.16 7.17 -12.83
CA GLU A 306 -17.25 6.91 -13.95
C GLU A 306 -15.82 7.37 -13.62
N ALA A 307 -15.66 8.59 -13.12
CA ALA A 307 -14.38 9.15 -12.71
C ALA A 307 -13.70 8.28 -11.64
N MET A 308 -14.42 7.97 -10.56
CA MET A 308 -13.88 7.19 -9.45
C MET A 308 -13.60 5.74 -9.85
N ARG A 309 -14.42 5.13 -10.71
CA ARG A 309 -14.15 3.78 -11.22
C ARG A 309 -12.84 3.73 -12.00
N SER A 310 -12.68 4.63 -12.97
CA SER A 310 -11.48 4.70 -13.80
C SER A 310 -10.25 4.98 -12.93
N TRP A 311 -10.35 5.97 -12.03
CA TRP A 311 -9.25 6.37 -11.18
C TRP A 311 -8.84 5.26 -10.19
N MET A 312 -9.80 4.64 -9.49
CA MET A 312 -9.52 3.58 -8.52
C MET A 312 -8.97 2.32 -9.17
N ASP A 313 -9.45 1.96 -10.37
CA ASP A 313 -8.94 0.81 -11.11
C ASP A 313 -7.49 1.01 -11.54
N LYS A 314 -7.19 2.16 -12.18
CA LYS A 314 -5.83 2.53 -12.59
C LYS A 314 -4.85 2.56 -11.42
N ASN A 315 -5.30 3.04 -10.27
CA ASN A 315 -4.48 3.27 -9.08
C ASN A 315 -4.52 2.11 -8.07
N GLY A 316 -5.26 1.03 -8.34
CA GLY A 316 -5.37 -0.11 -7.44
C GLY A 316 -6.00 0.22 -6.07
N VAL A 317 -6.76 1.32 -5.96
CA VAL A 317 -7.40 1.74 -4.70
C VAL A 317 -8.69 0.97 -4.49
N ARG A 318 -8.86 0.38 -3.30
CA ARG A 318 -9.99 -0.53 -3.04
C ARG A 318 -11.19 0.12 -2.39
N GLN A 319 -11.00 1.08 -1.50
CA GLN A 319 -12.09 1.68 -0.73
C GLN A 319 -11.95 3.20 -0.68
N ALA A 320 -13.03 3.91 -1.01
CA ALA A 320 -13.05 5.37 -1.02
C ALA A 320 -14.45 5.91 -0.67
N GLN A 321 -14.51 7.18 -0.25
CA GLN A 321 -15.74 7.95 -0.18
C GLN A 321 -15.52 9.39 -0.67
N VAL A 322 -16.55 9.96 -1.28
CA VAL A 322 -16.64 11.38 -1.64
C VAL A 322 -17.94 11.94 -1.07
N ALA A 323 -17.91 13.13 -0.49
CA ALA A 323 -19.11 13.82 -0.03
C ALA A 323 -19.05 15.32 -0.33
N PHE A 324 -20.23 15.90 -0.53
CA PHE A 324 -20.47 17.31 -0.81
C PHE A 324 -21.51 17.83 0.18
N ALA A 325 -21.29 19.03 0.71
CA ALA A 325 -22.18 19.72 1.62
C ALA A 325 -22.29 21.20 1.27
N VAL A 326 -23.38 21.83 1.71
CA VAL A 326 -23.57 23.28 1.66
C VAL A 326 -24.05 23.72 3.03
N ASN A 327 -23.34 24.66 3.66
CA ASN A 327 -23.63 25.15 5.02
C ASN A 327 -23.81 23.99 6.03
N GLY A 328 -22.91 23.00 5.97
CA GLY A 328 -22.94 21.82 6.85
C GLY A 328 -24.06 20.80 6.57
N THR A 329 -24.84 20.98 5.49
CA THR A 329 -25.86 20.01 5.05
C THR A 329 -25.35 19.20 3.88
N VAL A 330 -25.27 17.87 4.01
CA VAL A 330 -24.84 16.98 2.92
C VAL A 330 -25.85 17.03 1.76
N ILE A 331 -25.35 17.36 0.57
CA ILE A 331 -26.11 17.42 -0.68
C ILE A 331 -25.81 16.24 -1.62
N GLY A 332 -24.70 15.55 -1.38
CA GLY A 332 -24.38 14.30 -2.05
C GLY A 332 -23.29 13.53 -1.31
N GLU A 333 -23.43 12.22 -1.22
CA GLU A 333 -22.42 11.32 -0.68
C GLU A 333 -22.35 10.04 -1.53
N ARG A 334 -21.13 9.58 -1.78
CA ARG A 334 -20.88 8.38 -2.56
C ARG A 334 -19.74 7.59 -1.95
N SER A 335 -19.95 6.30 -1.77
CA SER A 335 -18.95 5.33 -1.33
C SER A 335 -18.62 4.38 -2.47
N PHE A 336 -17.35 4.02 -2.59
CA PHE A 336 -16.83 3.20 -3.67
C PHE A 336 -16.09 1.99 -3.10
N THR A 337 -16.28 0.84 -3.73
CA THR A 337 -15.54 -0.38 -3.43
C THR A 337 -15.11 -1.06 -4.72
N TRP A 338 -13.80 -1.22 -4.90
CA TRP A 338 -13.17 -2.01 -5.94
C TRP A 338 -12.34 -3.11 -5.29
N ALA A 339 -13.00 -4.16 -4.83
CA ALA A 339 -12.37 -5.12 -3.93
C ALA A 339 -12.87 -6.56 -4.14
N GLU A 340 -12.09 -7.53 -3.67
CA GLU A 340 -12.46 -8.93 -3.63
C GLU A 340 -13.67 -9.14 -2.68
N PRO A 341 -14.51 -10.18 -2.87
CA PRO A 341 -15.76 -10.36 -2.10
C PRO A 341 -15.59 -10.55 -0.58
N ASN A 342 -14.36 -10.83 -0.12
CA ASN A 342 -14.01 -10.96 1.30
C ASN A 342 -13.77 -9.60 2.00
N ARG A 343 -13.83 -8.49 1.27
CA ARG A 343 -13.76 -7.12 1.79
C ARG A 343 -15.16 -6.50 1.84
N ALA A 344 -15.41 -5.68 2.85
CA ALA A 344 -16.72 -5.06 3.02
C ALA A 344 -16.99 -4.00 1.94
N VAL A 345 -18.21 -4.00 1.41
CA VAL A 345 -18.73 -2.88 0.61
C VAL A 345 -18.85 -1.66 1.52
N VAL A 346 -18.19 -0.56 1.17
CA VAL A 346 -18.16 0.69 1.94
C VAL A 346 -19.55 1.32 2.00
N LYS A 347 -19.94 1.78 3.18
CA LYS A 347 -21.13 2.60 3.43
C LYS A 347 -20.72 4.05 3.71
N PRO A 348 -21.61 5.04 3.49
CA PRO A 348 -21.28 6.45 3.69
C PRO A 348 -20.88 6.85 5.12
N ASP A 349 -21.27 6.06 6.12
CA ASP A 349 -20.97 6.27 7.54
C ASP A 349 -19.73 5.51 8.04
N ASP A 350 -19.13 4.65 7.20
CA ASP A 350 -17.87 3.98 7.51
C ASP A 350 -16.73 5.02 7.65
N VAL A 351 -15.83 4.83 8.61
CA VAL A 351 -14.77 5.79 8.94
C VAL A 351 -13.41 5.38 8.36
N PHE A 352 -12.66 6.38 7.90
CA PHE A 352 -11.32 6.23 7.35
C PHE A 352 -10.32 6.99 8.23
N LEU A 353 -9.09 6.48 8.36
CA LEU A 353 -7.99 7.23 8.98
C LEU A 353 -7.76 8.53 8.20
N LEU A 354 -7.72 9.65 8.89
CA LEU A 354 -7.74 10.98 8.28
C LEU A 354 -6.36 11.54 7.97
N ALA A 355 -5.31 10.94 8.54
CA ALA A 355 -3.98 11.53 8.54
C ALA A 355 -4.05 13.01 9.00
N SER A 356 -3.29 13.90 8.37
CA SER A 356 -3.17 15.30 8.78
C SER A 356 -4.46 16.13 8.72
N VAL A 357 -5.54 15.62 8.10
CA VAL A 357 -6.87 16.25 8.21
C VAL A 357 -7.39 16.24 9.66
N SER A 358 -6.86 15.37 10.53
CA SER A 358 -7.12 15.40 11.99
C SER A 358 -6.88 16.77 12.63
N LYS A 359 -5.92 17.56 12.12
CA LYS A 359 -5.52 18.86 12.72
C LYS A 359 -6.64 19.90 12.72
N MET A 360 -7.58 19.84 11.78
CA MET A 360 -8.69 20.81 11.74
C MET A 360 -9.57 20.71 13.00
N PHE A 361 -9.75 19.49 13.54
CA PHE A 361 -10.48 19.27 14.79
C PHE A 361 -9.72 19.84 15.99
N LEU A 362 -8.39 19.66 16.03
CA LEU A 362 -7.54 20.28 17.05
C LEU A 362 -7.61 21.81 16.97
N TYR A 363 -7.57 22.39 15.77
CA TYR A 363 -7.57 23.85 15.57
C TYR A 363 -8.90 24.46 16.02
N ALA A 364 -10.03 23.81 15.75
CA ALA A 364 -11.32 24.17 16.32
C ALA A 364 -11.36 24.01 17.85
N ALA A 365 -10.68 23.00 18.41
CA ALA A 365 -10.57 22.82 19.85
C ALA A 365 -9.72 23.91 20.52
N VAL A 366 -8.61 24.32 19.89
CA VAL A 366 -7.78 25.45 20.33
C VAL A 366 -8.58 26.75 20.30
N ARG A 367 -9.32 27.02 19.22
CA ARG A 367 -10.26 28.14 19.16
C ARG A 367 -11.23 28.11 20.34
N ARG A 368 -11.79 26.94 20.64
CA ARG A 368 -12.78 26.80 21.70
C ARG A 368 -12.22 27.14 23.08
N ILE A 369 -10.99 26.75 23.40
CA ILE A 369 -10.36 27.11 24.68
C ILE A 369 -9.90 28.58 24.72
N VAL A 370 -9.59 29.19 23.57
CA VAL A 370 -9.39 30.65 23.45
C VAL A 370 -10.69 31.41 23.72
N ASP A 371 -11.80 30.98 23.12
CA ASP A 371 -13.14 31.57 23.35
C ASP A 371 -13.59 31.42 24.81
N MET A 372 -13.13 30.38 25.51
CA MET A 372 -13.37 30.19 26.95
C MET A 372 -12.46 31.05 27.84
N GLY A 373 -11.53 31.81 27.26
CA GLY A 373 -10.56 32.64 27.99
C GLY A 373 -9.46 31.84 28.70
N LEU A 374 -9.24 30.57 28.34
CA LEU A 374 -8.22 29.73 28.98
C LEU A 374 -6.81 30.03 28.48
N ILE A 375 -6.67 30.47 27.23
CA ILE A 375 -5.40 30.91 26.60
C ILE A 375 -5.65 31.99 25.55
N GLN A 376 -4.57 32.65 25.13
CA GLN A 376 -4.53 33.56 23.98
C GLN A 376 -3.57 33.04 22.90
N TYR A 377 -3.75 33.45 21.64
CA TYR A 377 -2.89 33.02 20.53
C TYR A 377 -1.42 33.42 20.71
N ASN A 378 -1.13 34.55 21.35
CA ASN A 378 0.23 35.02 21.66
C ASN A 378 0.80 34.41 22.97
N THR A 379 0.08 33.50 23.64
CA THR A 379 0.58 32.87 24.86
C THR A 379 1.80 31.99 24.54
N THR A 380 2.91 32.21 25.24
CA THR A 380 4.13 31.40 25.11
C THR A 380 3.94 30.02 25.73
N VAL A 381 4.24 28.96 24.96
CA VAL A 381 3.80 27.59 25.26
C VAL A 381 4.68 26.89 26.30
N TYR A 382 6.01 26.93 26.17
CA TYR A 382 6.90 26.26 27.12
C TYR A 382 6.85 26.89 28.53
N PRO A 383 6.83 28.23 28.69
CA PRO A 383 6.59 28.86 29.98
C PRO A 383 5.24 28.45 30.60
N LEU A 384 4.17 28.41 29.80
CA LEU A 384 2.84 27.98 30.25
C LEU A 384 2.85 26.55 30.81
N LEU A 385 3.64 25.66 30.21
CA LEU A 385 3.79 24.26 30.63
C LEU A 385 4.84 24.07 31.75
N ASN A 386 5.48 25.14 32.22
CA ASN A 386 6.60 25.12 33.16
C ASN A 386 7.76 24.20 32.69
N LEU A 387 8.10 24.28 31.40
CA LEU A 387 9.18 23.52 30.78
C LEU A 387 10.35 24.41 30.46
N LYS A 388 11.56 23.86 30.56
CA LYS A 388 12.82 24.57 30.38
C LYS A 388 13.56 24.02 29.16
N PRO A 389 13.29 24.55 27.96
CA PRO A 389 14.03 24.15 26.76
C PRO A 389 15.49 24.56 26.84
N SER A 390 16.37 23.75 26.24
CA SER A 390 17.82 23.98 26.20
C SER A 390 18.20 25.11 25.24
N ASP A 391 17.38 25.34 24.22
CA ASP A 391 17.45 26.53 23.35
C ASP A 391 16.50 27.58 23.89
N GLU A 392 17.05 28.73 24.32
CA GLU A 392 16.27 29.79 24.95
C GLU A 392 15.20 30.37 24.01
N ARG A 393 15.44 30.36 22.69
CA ARG A 393 14.49 30.83 21.67
C ARG A 393 13.17 30.06 21.70
N SER A 394 13.20 28.80 22.16
CA SER A 394 11.98 28.00 22.28
C SER A 394 10.99 28.62 23.28
N ASN A 395 11.43 29.42 24.26
CA ASN A 395 10.52 30.10 25.18
C ASN A 395 9.61 31.14 24.48
N ASP A 396 10.00 31.62 23.30
CA ASP A 396 9.23 32.59 22.50
C ASP A 396 8.18 31.91 21.59
N ILE A 397 8.10 30.58 21.60
CA ILE A 397 7.10 29.84 20.81
C ILE A 397 5.70 30.10 21.39
N THR A 398 4.85 30.72 20.59
CA THR A 398 3.46 31.01 20.94
C THR A 398 2.50 29.94 20.43
N VAL A 399 1.26 29.95 20.93
CA VAL A 399 0.15 29.14 20.39
C VAL A 399 -0.03 29.39 18.89
N GLN A 400 0.06 30.65 18.44
CA GLN A 400 -0.04 31.03 17.03
C GLN A 400 1.08 30.40 16.19
N HIS A 401 2.34 30.42 16.68
CA HIS A 401 3.46 29.79 15.97
C HIS A 401 3.23 28.28 15.75
N LEU A 402 2.62 27.58 16.71
CA LEU A 402 2.29 26.17 16.56
C LEU A 402 1.15 25.92 15.56
N LEU A 403 0.14 26.79 15.52
CA LEU A 403 -0.98 26.72 14.59
C LEU A 403 -0.54 26.95 13.14
N ASP A 404 0.37 27.92 12.95
CA ASP A 404 0.84 28.37 11.64
C ASP A 404 2.04 27.59 11.12
N HIS A 405 2.56 26.63 11.89
CA HIS A 405 3.78 25.90 11.56
C HIS A 405 5.01 26.80 11.39
N THR A 406 5.13 27.83 12.24
CA THR A 406 6.26 28.78 12.27
C THR A 406 7.05 28.73 13.57
N ALA A 407 6.89 27.66 14.35
CA ALA A 407 7.55 27.50 15.65
C ALA A 407 9.05 27.15 15.58
N GLY A 408 9.62 27.02 14.38
CA GLY A 408 11.04 26.71 14.20
C GLY A 408 11.41 25.23 14.17
N TYR A 409 10.42 24.34 14.01
CA TYR A 409 10.63 22.89 13.83
C TYR A 409 10.56 22.51 12.35
N ASP A 410 11.67 22.09 11.78
CA ASP A 410 11.76 21.69 10.38
C ASP A 410 12.22 20.24 10.23
N ARG A 411 11.26 19.35 9.94
CA ARG A 411 11.52 17.92 9.73
C ARG A 411 12.39 17.61 8.49
N GLY A 412 12.63 18.58 7.61
CA GLY A 412 13.55 18.45 6.48
C GLY A 412 15.00 18.78 6.84
N VAL A 413 15.22 19.50 7.95
CA VAL A 413 16.54 19.83 8.49
C VAL A 413 16.90 18.90 9.64
N SER A 414 15.96 18.70 10.57
CA SER A 414 16.12 17.83 11.74
C SER A 414 15.30 16.54 11.57
N VAL A 415 14.33 16.29 12.44
CA VAL A 415 13.54 15.05 12.48
C VAL A 415 12.08 15.34 12.80
N ASP A 416 11.18 14.47 12.35
CA ASP A 416 9.81 14.46 12.83
C ASP A 416 9.68 13.49 14.02
N PRO A 417 9.63 13.99 15.27
CA PRO A 417 9.66 13.12 16.45
C PRO A 417 8.36 12.31 16.60
N THR A 418 7.29 12.67 15.88
CA THR A 418 5.99 11.98 15.94
C THR A 418 5.99 10.61 15.25
N PHE A 419 7.09 10.23 14.59
CA PHE A 419 7.33 8.90 14.03
C PHE A 419 8.53 8.20 14.68
N LEU A 420 9.07 8.73 15.78
CA LEU A 420 10.27 8.21 16.44
C LEU A 420 9.98 7.65 17.83
N PHE A 421 8.75 7.22 18.12
CA PHE A 421 8.36 6.75 19.46
C PHE A 421 9.24 5.63 19.98
N ARG A 422 9.59 4.66 19.13
CA ARG A 422 10.51 3.57 19.48
C ARG A 422 11.89 4.09 19.87
N GLN A 423 12.48 4.94 19.03
CA GLN A 423 13.81 5.49 19.27
C GLN A 423 13.83 6.33 20.55
N ILE A 424 12.80 7.15 20.76
CA ILE A 424 12.70 8.02 21.92
C ILE A 424 12.52 7.20 23.21
N ALA A 425 11.77 6.09 23.16
CA ALA A 425 11.69 5.16 24.29
C ALA A 425 13.06 4.53 24.62
N LEU A 426 13.81 4.10 23.60
CA LEU A 426 15.16 3.58 23.77
C LEU A 426 16.09 4.64 24.39
N ASP A 427 16.03 5.88 23.90
CA ASP A 427 16.88 6.98 24.37
C ASP A 427 16.56 7.41 25.81
N LEU A 428 15.28 7.46 26.18
CA LEU A 428 14.85 8.05 27.46
C LEU A 428 14.66 7.02 28.59
N ASN A 429 14.26 5.80 28.26
CA ASN A 429 13.91 4.78 29.25
C ASN A 429 14.49 3.39 28.94
N ASN A 430 15.50 3.30 28.08
CA ASN A 430 16.10 2.04 27.62
C ASN A 430 15.09 1.06 27.01
N GLY A 431 13.97 1.56 26.47
CA GLY A 431 12.91 0.77 25.86
C GLY A 431 12.04 -0.03 26.84
N THR A 432 12.13 0.26 28.15
CA THR A 432 11.36 -0.44 29.19
C THR A 432 9.87 -0.13 29.16
N ALA A 433 9.47 0.97 28.52
CA ALA A 433 8.08 1.35 28.31
C ALA A 433 7.91 2.11 26.98
N PRO A 434 6.75 2.06 26.32
CA PRO A 434 6.47 2.88 25.15
C PRO A 434 6.57 4.38 25.49
N ALA A 435 7.06 5.17 24.56
CA ALA A 435 7.12 6.62 24.73
C ALA A 435 5.71 7.22 24.72
N THR A 436 5.46 8.16 25.62
CA THR A 436 4.24 8.97 25.67
C THR A 436 4.44 10.30 24.96
N LYS A 437 3.36 11.02 24.66
CA LYS A 437 3.39 12.40 24.15
C LYS A 437 4.28 13.31 25.02
N ARG A 438 4.29 13.09 26.35
CA ARG A 438 5.15 13.81 27.29
C ARG A 438 6.63 13.50 27.04
N ASP A 439 6.99 12.24 26.85
CA ASP A 439 8.37 11.83 26.55
C ASP A 439 8.87 12.44 25.24
N ILE A 440 8.01 12.51 24.22
CA ILE A 440 8.36 13.20 22.96
C ILE A 440 8.64 14.69 23.20
N ILE A 441 7.85 15.34 24.06
CA ILE A 441 8.07 16.75 24.44
C ILE A 441 9.40 16.87 25.20
N ASP A 442 9.67 16.00 26.18
CA ASP A 442 10.92 15.99 26.95
C ASP A 442 12.16 15.76 26.09
N TRP A 443 12.03 14.94 25.05
CA TRP A 443 13.09 14.70 24.08
C TRP A 443 13.34 15.93 23.20
N MET A 444 12.28 16.61 22.76
CA MET A 444 12.39 17.80 21.89
C MET A 444 12.95 19.03 22.61
N ILE A 445 12.60 19.27 23.88
CA ILE A 445 13.10 20.44 24.61
C ILE A 445 14.61 20.39 24.87
N ARG A 446 15.27 19.25 24.66
CA ARG A 446 16.73 19.08 24.77
C ARG A 446 17.48 19.39 23.48
N ARG A 447 16.79 19.82 22.43
CA ARG A 447 17.33 20.03 21.09
C ARG A 447 17.18 21.49 20.66
N PRO A 448 18.08 22.01 19.82
CA PRO A 448 17.97 23.35 19.28
C PRO A 448 16.81 23.45 18.27
N LEU A 449 16.30 24.67 18.09
CA LEU A 449 15.39 24.97 16.97
C LEU A 449 16.18 25.09 15.66
N ASP A 450 15.54 24.65 14.58
CA ASP A 450 16.07 24.82 13.22
C ASP A 450 15.99 26.31 12.80
N TRP A 451 14.91 26.99 13.19
CA TRP A 451 14.65 28.41 12.90
C TRP A 451 14.18 29.15 14.15
N ALA A 452 14.34 30.48 14.22
CA ALA A 452 13.71 31.22 15.31
C ALA A 452 12.18 31.23 15.13
N PRO A 453 11.39 31.27 16.21
CA PRO A 453 9.93 31.28 16.10
C PRO A 453 9.43 32.51 15.32
N GLY A 454 8.61 32.28 14.29
CA GLY A 454 8.08 33.31 13.40
C GLY A 454 8.91 33.57 12.13
N ASP A 455 10.18 33.17 12.10
CA ASP A 455 11.08 33.50 10.98
C ASP A 455 10.81 32.70 9.70
N SER A 456 10.25 31.50 9.80
CA SER A 456 10.07 30.60 8.66
C SER A 456 8.89 29.65 8.85
N TYR A 457 8.20 29.37 7.75
CA TYR A 457 7.19 28.30 7.68
C TYR A 457 7.88 26.96 7.44
N ALA A 458 7.62 25.99 8.32
CA ALA A 458 8.04 24.61 8.15
C ALA A 458 6.97 23.66 8.71
N TYR A 459 6.34 22.87 7.83
CA TYR A 459 5.27 21.95 8.25
C TYR A 459 5.78 20.98 9.31
N SER A 460 5.11 20.98 10.46
CA SER A 460 5.48 20.19 11.64
C SER A 460 4.29 19.43 12.21
N ASN A 461 4.50 18.14 12.52
CA ASN A 461 3.56 17.33 13.28
C ASN A 461 3.74 17.51 14.80
N TYR A 462 4.95 17.88 15.25
CA TYR A 462 5.24 18.12 16.66
C TYR A 462 4.44 19.30 17.20
N GLY A 463 4.28 20.39 16.44
CA GLY A 463 3.55 21.57 16.90
C GLY A 463 2.08 21.28 17.28
N PRO A 464 1.29 20.67 16.38
CA PRO A 464 -0.07 20.20 16.70
C PRO A 464 -0.11 19.17 17.84
N MET A 465 0.87 18.28 17.94
CA MET A 465 0.95 17.36 19.08
C MET A 465 1.13 18.12 20.41
N LEU A 466 2.01 19.12 20.44
CA LEU A 466 2.23 19.99 21.60
C LEU A 466 0.97 20.81 21.94
N LEU A 467 0.25 21.34 20.94
CA LEU A 467 -1.03 22.02 21.16
C LEU A 467 -2.09 21.09 21.80
N SER A 468 -2.14 19.82 21.38
CA SER A 468 -3.05 18.86 22.01
C SER A 468 -2.71 18.64 23.50
N TYR A 469 -1.42 18.64 23.84
CA TYR A 469 -0.96 18.53 25.24
C TYR A 469 -1.31 19.78 26.05
N VAL A 470 -1.14 20.98 25.48
CA VAL A 470 -1.55 22.25 26.10
C VAL A 470 -3.04 22.23 26.42
N LEU A 471 -3.88 21.82 25.47
CA LEU A 471 -5.32 21.70 25.67
C LEU A 471 -5.66 20.76 26.83
N GLU A 472 -5.06 19.57 26.88
CA GLU A 472 -5.29 18.60 27.96
C GLU A 472 -4.87 19.17 29.32
N LYS A 473 -3.76 19.91 29.39
CA LYS A 473 -3.26 20.53 30.62
C LYS A 473 -4.15 21.65 31.14
N LEU A 474 -4.67 22.51 30.26
CA LEU A 474 -5.50 23.63 30.67
C LEU A 474 -6.91 23.21 31.05
N THR A 475 -7.42 22.16 30.41
CA THR A 475 -8.82 21.72 30.59
C THR A 475 -8.97 20.60 31.61
N GLY A 476 -7.89 19.87 31.91
CA GLY A 476 -7.91 18.64 32.71
C GLY A 476 -8.68 17.50 32.04
N GLN A 477 -9.05 17.63 30.76
CA GLN A 477 -9.81 16.65 30.00
C GLN A 477 -8.92 15.94 28.99
N ASP A 478 -9.16 14.64 28.80
CA ASP A 478 -8.65 13.90 27.65
C ASP A 478 -9.10 14.58 26.33
N TYR A 479 -8.21 14.65 25.34
CA TYR A 479 -8.46 15.36 24.08
C TYR A 479 -9.71 14.85 23.34
N LEU A 480 -9.92 13.53 23.24
CA LEU A 480 -11.10 12.98 22.56
C LEU A 480 -12.39 13.30 23.30
N LYS A 481 -12.37 13.24 24.64
CA LYS A 481 -13.51 13.66 25.47
C LYS A 481 -13.81 15.14 25.27
N PHE A 482 -12.79 15.99 25.23
CA PHE A 482 -12.96 17.42 24.97
C PHE A 482 -13.58 17.67 23.59
N LEU A 483 -13.04 17.05 22.53
CA LEU A 483 -13.59 17.15 21.17
C LEU A 483 -15.07 16.78 21.13
N LYS A 484 -15.42 15.60 21.66
CA LYS A 484 -16.79 15.09 21.66
C LYS A 484 -17.76 16.06 22.35
N LYS A 485 -17.34 16.66 23.46
CA LYS A 485 -18.18 17.55 24.27
C LYS A 485 -18.30 18.95 23.70
N HIS A 486 -17.24 19.48 23.08
CA HIS A 486 -17.13 20.92 22.81
C HIS A 486 -16.96 21.30 21.34
N VAL A 487 -16.65 20.34 20.46
CA VAL A 487 -16.29 20.63 19.04
C VAL A 487 -17.13 19.83 18.06
N LEU A 488 -17.32 18.53 18.30
CA LEU A 488 -17.85 17.62 17.26
C LEU A 488 -19.35 17.77 17.00
N ASN A 489 -20.13 18.34 17.93
CA ASN A 489 -21.59 18.50 17.77
C ASN A 489 -22.30 17.23 17.24
N GLY A 490 -21.97 16.07 17.83
CA GLY A 490 -22.53 14.77 17.44
C GLY A 490 -21.91 14.10 16.20
N LEU A 491 -20.88 14.70 15.58
CA LEU A 491 -20.12 14.07 14.50
C LEU A 491 -19.32 12.85 15.01
N ASN A 492 -19.25 11.80 14.19
CA ASN A 492 -18.53 10.57 14.50
C ASN A 492 -17.06 10.68 14.09
N VAL A 493 -16.20 11.05 15.03
CA VAL A 493 -14.75 11.21 14.80
C VAL A 493 -13.96 10.42 15.85
N PRO A 494 -13.86 9.09 15.73
CA PRO A 494 -13.12 8.27 16.68
C PRO A 494 -11.60 8.29 16.43
N LEU A 495 -10.85 7.83 17.42
CA LEU A 495 -9.43 7.49 17.29
C LEU A 495 -9.26 6.24 16.41
N TYR A 496 -8.30 6.30 15.48
CA TYR A 496 -7.73 5.10 14.86
C TYR A 496 -6.61 4.57 15.76
N ALA A 497 -6.76 3.34 16.28
CA ALA A 497 -5.87 2.82 17.31
C ALA A 497 -4.52 2.31 16.77
N THR A 498 -3.51 2.21 17.64
CA THR A 498 -2.25 1.55 17.26
C THR A 498 -2.40 0.04 17.22
N ASP A 499 -3.14 -0.54 18.15
CA ASP A 499 -3.30 -2.00 18.26
C ASP A 499 -4.03 -2.59 17.05
N MET A 500 -3.30 -3.38 16.26
CA MET A 500 -3.80 -4.02 15.05
C MET A 500 -5.00 -4.94 15.30
N ASN A 501 -5.12 -5.52 16.51
CA ASN A 501 -6.21 -6.44 16.83
C ASN A 501 -7.57 -5.73 16.83
N LYS A 502 -7.57 -4.42 17.09
CA LYS A 502 -8.78 -3.59 17.02
C LYS A 502 -9.32 -3.44 15.60
N HIS A 503 -8.50 -3.72 14.58
CA HIS A 503 -8.82 -3.53 13.16
C HIS A 503 -9.18 -4.82 12.42
N LEU A 504 -9.18 -5.99 13.10
CA LEU A 504 -9.48 -7.28 12.48
C LEU A 504 -10.89 -7.36 11.88
N ASN A 505 -11.84 -6.63 12.47
CA ASN A 505 -13.24 -6.60 12.06
C ASN A 505 -13.67 -5.28 11.40
N ASP A 506 -12.71 -4.36 11.18
CA ASP A 506 -13.02 -3.11 10.52
C ASP A 506 -13.54 -3.35 9.11
N ARG A 507 -14.52 -2.55 8.74
CA ARG A 507 -15.12 -2.54 7.40
C ARG A 507 -14.17 -1.89 6.39
N ILE A 508 -13.45 -0.85 6.83
CA ILE A 508 -12.40 -0.20 6.06
C ILE A 508 -11.06 -0.81 6.43
N VAL A 509 -10.30 -1.23 5.43
CA VAL A 509 -8.97 -1.78 5.64
C VAL A 509 -7.96 -0.76 5.15
N GLN A 510 -7.25 -0.13 6.09
CA GLN A 510 -6.17 0.80 5.76
C GLN A 510 -4.98 -0.01 5.19
N GLU A 511 -4.64 0.25 3.92
CA GLU A 511 -3.70 -0.55 3.14
C GLU A 511 -2.33 0.12 3.01
N SER A 512 -1.30 -0.60 3.41
CA SER A 512 0.09 -0.28 3.11
C SER A 512 0.86 -1.56 2.83
N LYS A 513 1.75 -1.52 1.83
CA LYS A 513 2.65 -2.62 1.52
C LYS A 513 3.82 -2.71 2.49
N PHE A 514 4.04 -1.69 3.31
CA PHE A 514 5.19 -1.59 4.20
C PHE A 514 4.89 -2.03 5.64
N THR A 515 5.93 -2.52 6.30
CA THR A 515 5.96 -2.85 7.72
C THR A 515 7.13 -2.11 8.37
N GLY A 516 7.10 -1.95 9.69
CA GLY A 516 8.20 -1.39 10.46
C GLY A 516 8.12 -1.78 11.92
N PHE A 517 9.16 -1.47 12.69
CA PHE A 517 9.27 -1.91 14.07
C PHE A 517 8.15 -1.38 14.96
N ASP A 518 7.67 -2.24 15.85
CA ASP A 518 6.61 -1.90 16.80
C ASP A 518 7.08 -0.84 17.82
N PRO A 519 6.47 0.37 17.86
CA PRO A 519 6.83 1.41 18.82
C PRO A 519 6.24 1.17 20.22
N VAL A 520 5.25 0.29 20.36
CA VAL A 520 4.62 -0.06 21.64
C VAL A 520 5.48 -1.01 22.45
N HIS A 521 6.27 -1.85 21.76
CA HIS A 521 7.23 -2.77 22.35
C HIS A 521 8.65 -2.44 21.88
N PRO A 522 9.32 -1.41 22.45
CA PRO A 522 10.53 -0.85 21.85
C PRO A 522 11.72 -1.81 21.72
N LEU A 523 11.82 -2.78 22.64
CA LEU A 523 12.84 -3.83 22.59
C LEU A 523 12.50 -4.97 21.62
N SER A 524 11.26 -5.02 21.14
CA SER A 524 10.86 -5.99 20.13
C SER A 524 11.50 -5.66 18.79
N GLU A 525 11.79 -6.74 18.09
CA GLU A 525 12.29 -6.75 16.74
C GLU A 525 11.18 -7.11 15.73
N ASP A 526 9.97 -7.33 16.21
CA ASP A 526 8.81 -7.56 15.36
C ASP A 526 8.50 -6.34 14.50
N ALA A 527 8.31 -6.60 13.20
CA ALA A 527 7.70 -5.61 12.31
C ALA A 527 6.18 -5.82 12.28
N ILE A 528 5.46 -4.71 12.24
CA ILE A 528 4.00 -4.64 12.15
C ILE A 528 3.60 -3.72 10.98
N PRO A 529 2.38 -3.84 10.44
CA PRO A 529 1.87 -2.98 9.38
C PRO A 529 2.01 -1.49 9.73
N MET A 530 2.45 -0.67 8.78
CA MET A 530 2.62 0.76 9.02
C MET A 530 1.36 1.49 9.53
N PRO A 531 0.14 1.21 9.04
CA PRO A 531 -1.06 1.91 9.52
C PRO A 531 -1.32 1.71 11.02
N THR A 532 -0.87 0.58 11.58
CA THR A 532 -1.08 0.18 12.98
C THR A 532 0.20 0.35 13.81
N GLY A 533 0.99 1.38 13.52
CA GLY A 533 2.16 1.77 14.32
C GLY A 533 3.51 1.40 13.73
N GLY A 534 3.57 0.55 12.70
CA GLY A 534 4.83 0.26 12.00
C GLY A 534 5.43 1.46 11.27
N ASP A 535 4.71 2.58 11.19
CA ASP A 535 5.23 3.88 10.75
C ASP A 535 6.00 4.63 11.84
N GLY A 536 6.15 4.04 13.03
CA GLY A 536 6.89 4.57 14.16
C GLY A 536 6.07 5.50 15.07
N ALA A 537 4.78 5.72 14.75
CA ALA A 537 3.88 6.52 15.56
C ALA A 537 3.02 5.67 16.50
N ILE A 538 2.85 6.11 17.75
CA ILE A 538 1.77 5.62 18.61
C ILE A 538 0.56 6.54 18.37
N LYS A 539 -0.50 5.98 17.80
CA LYS A 539 -1.69 6.71 17.34
C LYS A 539 -2.41 7.42 18.47
N GLU A 540 -2.52 6.78 19.63
CA GLU A 540 -3.06 7.31 20.88
C GLU A 540 -2.32 8.58 21.35
N GLU A 541 -1.04 8.74 21.04
CA GLU A 541 -0.24 9.91 21.42
C GLU A 541 -0.27 11.02 20.35
N CYS A 542 -0.78 10.70 19.15
CA CYS A 542 -0.83 11.60 17.98
C CYS A 542 -2.27 12.00 17.58
N VAL A 543 -3.24 11.87 18.50
CA VAL A 543 -4.67 12.07 18.20
C VAL A 543 -4.97 13.44 17.60
N GLY A 544 -4.45 14.52 18.18
CA GLY A 544 -4.65 15.88 17.65
C GLY A 544 -3.88 16.19 16.36
N THR A 545 -3.00 15.28 15.94
CA THR A 545 -2.06 15.51 14.85
C THR A 545 -2.47 14.77 13.58
N PHE A 546 -2.72 13.46 13.67
CA PHE A 546 -3.03 12.66 12.48
C PHE A 546 -3.78 11.35 12.70
N SER A 547 -4.20 11.03 13.93
CA SER A 547 -4.75 9.71 14.26
C SER A 547 -6.28 9.65 14.38
N LEU A 548 -7.01 10.71 14.00
CA LEU A 548 -8.46 10.64 13.96
C LEU A 548 -8.94 9.87 12.74
N SER A 549 -10.16 9.34 12.82
CA SER A 549 -10.87 8.70 11.74
C SER A 549 -12.26 9.33 11.56
N ALA A 550 -12.77 9.41 10.33
CA ALA A 550 -14.13 9.89 10.04
C ALA A 550 -14.58 9.49 8.62
N SER A 551 -15.87 9.63 8.32
CA SER A 551 -16.39 9.50 6.95
C SER A 551 -16.24 10.81 6.16
N ALA A 552 -16.25 10.74 4.82
CA ALA A 552 -16.24 11.95 3.98
C ALA A 552 -17.40 12.89 4.33
N SER A 553 -18.60 12.37 4.56
CA SER A 553 -19.77 13.16 4.95
C SER A 553 -19.57 13.86 6.30
N THR A 554 -18.89 13.22 7.25
CA THR A 554 -18.54 13.85 8.52
C THR A 554 -17.59 15.03 8.33
N LEU A 555 -16.59 14.87 7.45
CA LEU A 555 -15.62 15.93 7.14
C LEU A 555 -16.28 17.11 6.43
N ALA A 556 -17.09 16.87 5.39
CA ALA A 556 -17.80 17.92 4.65
C ALA A 556 -18.75 18.72 5.56
N ARG A 557 -19.44 18.04 6.49
CA ARG A 557 -20.26 18.71 7.52
C ARG A 557 -19.44 19.54 8.49
N PHE A 558 -18.26 19.05 8.89
CA PHE A 558 -17.40 19.75 9.85
C PHE A 558 -16.87 21.06 9.26
N ILE A 559 -16.32 20.98 8.04
CA ILE A 559 -15.72 22.16 7.39
C ILE A 559 -16.80 23.18 7.01
N GLY A 560 -18.04 22.78 6.74
CA GLY A 560 -19.18 23.69 6.55
C GLY A 560 -19.47 24.66 7.71
N HIS A 561 -18.81 24.50 8.86
CA HIS A 561 -18.86 25.43 9.98
C HIS A 561 -17.48 25.86 10.51
N ASN A 562 -16.38 25.29 10.00
CA ASN A 562 -15.02 25.48 10.52
C ASN A 562 -14.01 25.56 9.38
N ALA A 563 -12.95 26.33 9.55
CA ALA A 563 -11.89 26.38 8.55
C ALA A 563 -11.23 25.01 8.35
N ALA A 564 -11.01 24.60 7.09
CA ALA A 564 -10.24 23.39 6.78
C ALA A 564 -8.74 23.63 7.04
N TRP A 565 -8.26 24.85 6.79
CA TRP A 565 -6.90 25.31 7.13
C TRP A 565 -6.92 26.48 8.10
N GLY A 566 -5.97 26.51 9.04
CA GLY A 566 -5.91 27.53 10.08
C GLY A 566 -7.04 27.43 11.11
N VAL A 567 -7.26 28.52 11.87
CA VAL A 567 -8.28 28.60 12.92
C VAL A 567 -9.37 29.58 12.50
N GLY A 568 -10.64 29.21 12.65
CA GLY A 568 -11.73 30.13 12.38
C GLY A 568 -13.05 29.45 12.03
N PRO A 569 -14.09 30.24 11.72
CA PRO A 569 -15.32 29.72 11.12
C PRO A 569 -15.04 29.18 9.70
N HIS A 570 -16.08 28.66 9.04
CA HIS A 570 -16.04 28.31 7.62
C HIS A 570 -15.41 29.45 6.80
N THR A 571 -14.41 29.09 5.99
CA THR A 571 -13.71 30.00 5.08
C THR A 571 -13.14 29.18 3.93
N PRO A 572 -13.03 29.75 2.72
CA PRO A 572 -12.40 29.06 1.61
C PRO A 572 -10.98 28.61 1.97
N SER A 573 -10.78 27.30 2.01
CA SER A 573 -9.53 26.67 2.46
C SER A 573 -9.57 25.17 2.14
N SER A 574 -8.40 24.55 2.06
CA SER A 574 -8.31 23.10 1.88
C SER A 574 -7.23 22.51 2.78
N ARG A 575 -7.32 21.19 3.00
CA ARG A 575 -6.33 20.44 3.75
C ARG A 575 -6.15 19.05 3.16
N ASP A 576 -4.88 18.68 3.00
CA ASP A 576 -4.45 17.38 2.53
C ASP A 576 -3.80 16.59 3.69
N GLY A 577 -4.17 15.32 3.83
CA GLY A 577 -3.61 14.37 4.77
C GLY A 577 -3.13 13.10 4.07
N SER A 578 -1.89 12.70 4.38
CA SER A 578 -1.32 11.44 3.92
C SER A 578 -0.56 10.74 5.05
N LEU A 579 -0.83 9.45 5.22
CA LEU A 579 -0.12 8.50 6.08
C LEU A 579 -0.13 7.13 5.40
N PRO A 580 0.75 6.19 5.76
CA PRO A 580 0.56 4.80 5.37
C PRO A 580 -0.87 4.35 5.69
N GLY A 581 -1.55 3.75 4.71
CA GLY A 581 -2.94 3.35 4.86
C GLY A 581 -3.98 4.46 4.70
N ALA A 582 -3.61 5.72 4.44
CA ALA A 582 -4.61 6.78 4.35
C ALA A 582 -4.22 7.93 3.43
N ARG A 583 -5.18 8.38 2.63
CA ARG A 583 -5.16 9.70 2.00
C ARG A 583 -6.52 10.37 2.19
N THR A 584 -6.50 11.61 2.68
CA THR A 584 -7.73 12.40 2.87
C THR A 584 -7.52 13.80 2.33
N TYR A 585 -8.52 14.33 1.65
CA TYR A 585 -8.56 15.72 1.20
C TYR A 585 -9.90 16.33 1.58
N VAL A 586 -9.88 17.59 2.00
CA VAL A 586 -11.06 18.40 2.27
C VAL A 586 -10.89 19.78 1.67
N GLU A 587 -11.97 20.37 1.18
CA GLU A 587 -11.97 21.71 0.63
C GLU A 587 -13.32 22.39 0.84
N SER A 588 -13.24 23.64 1.29
CA SER A 588 -14.33 24.60 1.29
C SER A 588 -14.06 25.58 0.15
N SER A 589 -14.95 25.65 -0.84
CA SER A 589 -14.83 26.56 -1.97
C SER A 589 -15.51 27.92 -1.70
N GLY A 590 -15.11 28.94 -2.46
CA GLY A 590 -15.64 30.31 -2.33
C GLY A 590 -17.12 30.47 -2.67
N ASP A 591 -17.72 29.51 -3.36
CA ASP A 591 -19.14 29.45 -3.73
C ASP A 591 -20.02 28.76 -2.68
N GLY A 592 -19.44 28.34 -1.54
CA GLY A 592 -20.16 27.78 -0.40
C GLY A 592 -20.40 26.27 -0.46
N VAL A 593 -19.75 25.56 -1.39
CA VAL A 593 -19.72 24.09 -1.41
C VAL A 593 -18.52 23.57 -0.62
N ASP A 594 -18.77 22.60 0.24
CA ASP A 594 -17.77 21.90 1.02
C ASP A 594 -17.67 20.47 0.55
N TRP A 595 -16.47 19.94 0.35
CA TRP A 595 -16.33 18.56 -0.07
C TRP A 595 -15.14 17.85 0.55
N ALA A 596 -15.22 16.53 0.55
CA ALA A 596 -14.22 15.66 1.14
C ALA A 596 -14.03 14.39 0.32
N LEU A 597 -12.79 13.92 0.25
CA LEU A 597 -12.36 12.64 -0.31
C LEU A 597 -11.57 11.88 0.76
N VAL A 598 -11.94 10.63 1.04
CA VAL A 598 -11.15 9.70 1.87
C VAL A 598 -10.82 8.45 1.07
N LEU A 599 -9.57 8.00 1.15
CA LEU A 599 -9.04 6.79 0.51
C LEU A 599 -8.37 5.92 1.58
N ASN A 600 -8.51 4.60 1.44
CA ASN A 600 -7.90 3.63 2.35
C ASN A 600 -6.40 3.35 2.10
N THR A 601 -5.74 4.13 1.25
CA THR A 601 -4.31 4.01 0.99
C THR A 601 -3.76 5.31 0.40
N ARG A 602 -2.44 5.49 0.52
CA ARG A 602 -1.66 6.51 -0.20
C ARG A 602 -0.76 5.91 -1.28
N GLU A 603 -0.75 4.58 -1.42
CA GLU A 603 0.20 3.86 -2.27
C GLU A 603 -0.36 3.65 -3.66
N TYR A 604 -0.52 4.74 -4.38
CA TYR A 604 -0.96 4.76 -5.78
C TYR A 604 0.01 5.56 -6.67
N VAL A 605 -0.24 5.55 -7.97
CA VAL A 605 0.62 6.22 -8.95
C VAL A 605 0.47 7.74 -8.81
N GLY A 606 1.57 8.42 -8.46
CA GLY A 606 1.59 9.76 -7.85
C GLY A 606 0.95 10.89 -8.66
N ASP A 607 1.02 10.86 -9.99
CA ASP A 607 0.60 12.00 -10.82
C ASP A 607 -0.94 12.15 -10.90
N ASN A 608 -1.72 11.11 -10.59
CA ASN A 608 -3.17 11.12 -10.80
C ASN A 608 -3.97 11.70 -9.62
N PHE A 609 -3.39 11.86 -8.42
CA PHE A 609 -4.17 12.34 -7.27
C PHE A 609 -4.49 13.82 -7.38
N ASN A 610 -3.52 14.64 -7.80
CA ASN A 610 -3.73 16.06 -8.04
C ASN A 610 -4.79 16.29 -9.13
N ASP A 611 -4.77 15.51 -10.21
CA ASP A 611 -5.80 15.57 -11.25
C ASP A 611 -7.20 15.21 -10.72
N LEU A 612 -7.29 14.30 -9.75
CA LEU A 612 -8.54 13.96 -9.10
C LEU A 612 -9.06 15.13 -8.26
N ILE A 613 -8.21 15.72 -7.40
CA ILE A 613 -8.64 16.75 -6.44
C ILE A 613 -8.72 18.17 -7.00
N TYR A 614 -7.94 18.50 -8.04
CA TYR A 614 -7.93 19.83 -8.65
C TYR A 614 -8.63 19.91 -10.01
N GLY A 615 -8.87 18.77 -10.66
CA GLY A 615 -9.58 18.71 -11.95
C GLY A 615 -10.94 18.04 -11.83
N THR A 616 -10.92 16.74 -11.53
CA THR A 616 -12.08 15.87 -11.70
C THR A 616 -13.20 16.13 -10.70
N LEU A 617 -12.88 16.16 -9.39
CA LEU A 617 -13.88 16.38 -8.34
C LEU A 617 -14.42 17.83 -8.34
N PRO A 618 -13.58 18.88 -8.49
CA PRO A 618 -14.09 20.24 -8.67
C PRO A 618 -14.96 20.38 -9.92
N GLY A 619 -14.63 19.66 -11.01
CA GLY A 619 -15.45 19.63 -12.23
C GLY A 619 -16.89 19.16 -12.00
N ILE A 620 -17.14 18.32 -11.00
CA ILE A 620 -18.49 17.91 -10.60
C ILE A 620 -19.21 19.05 -9.87
N VAL A 621 -18.51 19.75 -8.96
CA VAL A 621 -19.07 20.91 -8.23
C VAL A 621 -19.47 22.02 -9.20
N TYR A 622 -18.60 22.35 -10.17
CA TYR A 622 -18.86 23.42 -11.14
C TYR A 622 -19.75 23.00 -12.31
N GLY A 623 -19.72 21.73 -12.70
CA GLY A 623 -20.50 21.19 -13.82
C GLY A 623 -21.97 20.94 -13.49
N TYR A 624 -22.30 20.76 -12.21
CA TYR A 624 -23.66 20.51 -11.73
C TYR A 624 -24.04 21.55 -10.68
N PRO A 625 -24.85 22.57 -11.01
CA PRO A 625 -25.19 23.60 -10.04
C PRO A 625 -26.01 23.01 -8.89
N VAL A 626 -25.79 23.52 -7.68
CA VAL A 626 -26.65 23.22 -6.52
C VAL A 626 -28.06 23.70 -6.83
N ALA A 627 -29.06 22.85 -6.57
CA ALA A 627 -30.45 23.21 -6.75
C ALA A 627 -30.80 24.40 -5.84
N LYS A 628 -31.36 25.47 -6.43
CA LYS A 628 -31.91 26.58 -5.63
C LYS A 628 -33.06 26.03 -4.80
N LYS A 629 -32.95 26.10 -3.48
CA LYS A 629 -34.03 25.78 -2.55
C LYS A 629 -35.10 26.86 -2.56
#